data_AF-A0AAW2UFL2-F1
#
_entry.id   AF-A0AAW2UFL2-F1
#
_cell.length_a   1.000
_cell.length_b   1.000
_cell.length_c   1.000
_cell.angle_alpha   90.00
_cell.angle_beta   90.00
_cell.angle_gamma   90.00
#
_symmetry.space_group_name_H-M   'P 1'
#
loop_
_entity.id
_entity.type
_entity.pdbx_description
1 polymer ?
#
loop_
_entity_poly.entity_id
_entity_poly.type
_entity_poly.pdbx_seq_one_letter_code
_entity_poly.pdbx_strand_id
1 'polypeptide(L)'
;MRREMEQMSIQIGLLQRAVSNGPAVAHDAGARLRIPKPKAYNGARDAKEVENFLFDIEQYFLAANVEDEARKVSTATMYLTGDAKLWWRTKYAKIQANQVRLDTWALLREAIREQFFPENVEYNARRALRKLELQAPCEIM
;
A
#
# COMPACT_ATOMS: atom_id res chain seq x y z
N MET A 1 -35.69 -35.35 -39.10
CA MET A 1 -34.28 -35.56 -38.73
C MET A 1 -33.29 -34.69 -39.50
N ARG A 2 -32.84 -35.00 -40.73
CA ARG A 2 -31.78 -34.22 -41.40
C ARG A 2 -32.13 -32.72 -41.57
N ARG A 3 -33.35 -32.44 -42.02
CA ARG A 3 -33.86 -31.06 -42.19
C ARG A 3 -33.98 -30.27 -40.89
N GLU A 4 -34.25 -30.94 -39.77
CA GLU A 4 -34.36 -30.28 -38.45
C GLU A 4 -32.98 -29.93 -37.89
N MET A 5 -31.95 -30.77 -38.13
CA MET A 5 -30.57 -30.45 -37.74
C MET A 5 -30.01 -29.28 -38.57
N GLU A 6 -30.36 -29.20 -39.85
CA GLU A 6 -30.01 -28.07 -40.72
C GLU A 6 -30.71 -26.78 -40.28
N GLN A 7 -31.98 -26.86 -39.90
CA GLN A 7 -32.70 -25.69 -39.36
C GLN A 7 -32.10 -25.22 -38.03
N MET A 8 -31.72 -26.16 -37.16
CA MET A 8 -31.13 -25.87 -35.86
C MET A 8 -29.75 -25.23 -35.98
N SER A 9 -28.92 -25.67 -36.92
CA SER A 9 -27.59 -25.07 -37.15
C SER A 9 -27.69 -23.63 -37.68
N ILE A 10 -28.68 -23.35 -38.54
CA ILE A 10 -28.98 -22.00 -39.01
C ILE A 10 -29.45 -21.12 -37.85
N GLN A 11 -30.31 -21.64 -36.98
CA GLN A 11 -30.84 -20.89 -35.83
C GLN A 11 -29.73 -20.54 -34.81
N ILE A 12 -28.80 -21.47 -34.57
CA ILE A 12 -27.61 -21.24 -33.75
C ILE A 12 -26.71 -20.17 -34.39
N GLY A 13 -26.47 -20.24 -35.70
CA GLY A 13 -25.66 -19.25 -36.41
C GLY A 13 -26.26 -17.84 -36.36
N LEU A 14 -27.58 -17.71 -36.45
CA LEU A 14 -28.29 -16.44 -36.33
C LEU A 14 -28.25 -15.89 -34.90
N LEU A 15 -28.44 -16.75 -33.88
CA LEU A 15 -28.33 -16.38 -32.47
C LEU A 15 -26.91 -15.93 -32.11
N GLN A 16 -25.89 -16.66 -32.56
CA GLN A 16 -24.48 -16.28 -32.37
C GLN A 16 -24.19 -14.91 -32.97
N ARG A 17 -24.69 -14.66 -34.19
CA ARG A 17 -24.49 -13.38 -34.88
C ARG A 17 -25.24 -12.23 -34.21
N ALA A 18 -26.43 -12.48 -33.66
CA ALA A 18 -27.19 -11.49 -32.90
C ALA A 18 -26.52 -11.14 -31.55
N VAL A 19 -25.89 -12.11 -30.89
CA VAL A 19 -25.08 -11.87 -29.67
C VAL A 19 -23.81 -11.08 -30.00
N SER A 20 -23.20 -11.29 -31.17
CA SER A 20 -22.02 -10.53 -31.61
C SER A 20 -22.33 -9.11 -32.11
N ASN A 21 -23.55 -8.88 -32.63
CA ASN A 21 -23.99 -7.58 -33.18
C ASN A 21 -24.92 -6.76 -32.26
N GLY A 22 -25.24 -7.25 -31.06
CA GLY A 22 -25.87 -6.40 -30.05
C GLY A 22 -24.94 -5.22 -29.74
N PRO A 23 -25.46 -4.05 -29.32
CA PRO A 23 -24.59 -3.05 -28.75
C PRO A 23 -23.81 -3.77 -27.66
N ALA A 24 -22.48 -3.76 -27.75
CA ALA A 24 -21.68 -4.03 -26.59
C ALA A 24 -22.16 -3.00 -25.58
N VAL A 25 -23.06 -3.43 -24.68
CA VAL A 25 -23.13 -2.82 -23.38
C VAL A 25 -21.71 -3.03 -22.93
N ALA A 26 -20.89 -2.00 -23.07
CA ALA A 26 -19.68 -1.88 -22.35
C ALA A 26 -20.15 -1.97 -20.90
N HIS A 27 -20.25 -3.20 -20.38
CA HIS A 27 -19.82 -3.43 -19.03
C HIS A 27 -18.45 -2.78 -19.03
N ASP A 28 -18.42 -1.62 -18.41
CA ASP A 28 -17.22 -0.90 -18.07
C ASP A 28 -16.37 -1.88 -17.26
N ALA A 29 -15.61 -2.73 -17.97
CA ALA A 29 -14.63 -3.66 -17.46
C ALA A 29 -13.39 -2.87 -16.98
N GLY A 30 -13.67 -1.69 -16.43
CA GLY A 30 -12.91 -0.47 -16.62
C GLY A 30 -13.34 0.63 -15.65
N ALA A 31 -14.30 0.36 -14.74
CA ALA A 31 -14.39 1.06 -13.47
C ALA A 31 -13.19 0.63 -12.63
N ARG A 32 -11.98 0.99 -13.08
CA ARG A 32 -10.76 1.00 -12.29
C ARG A 32 -11.11 1.85 -11.10
N LEU A 33 -11.43 1.21 -9.98
CA LEU A 33 -11.65 1.84 -8.70
C LEU A 33 -10.51 2.84 -8.53
N ARG A 34 -10.86 4.14 -8.59
CA ARG A 34 -9.85 5.19 -8.40
C ARG A 34 -9.45 5.09 -6.95
N ILE A 35 -8.30 4.45 -6.71
CA ILE A 35 -7.77 4.29 -5.37
C ILE A 35 -7.55 5.70 -4.80
N PRO A 36 -8.22 6.07 -3.70
CA PRO A 36 -8.03 7.38 -3.09
C PRO A 36 -6.55 7.57 -2.74
N LYS A 37 -6.01 8.74 -3.07
CA LYS A 37 -4.62 9.07 -2.74
C LYS A 37 -4.51 9.35 -1.23
N PRO A 38 -3.50 8.81 -0.54
CA PRO A 38 -3.23 9.11 0.86
C PRO A 38 -3.04 10.59 1.11
N LYS A 39 -3.39 11.03 2.32
CA LYS A 39 -3.08 12.38 2.78
C LYS A 39 -1.56 12.54 2.91
N ALA A 40 -1.04 13.65 2.41
CA ALA A 40 0.37 13.99 2.60
C ALA A 40 0.65 14.32 4.08
N TYR A 41 1.82 13.92 4.56
CA TYR A 41 2.26 14.15 5.93
C TYR A 41 3.40 15.17 5.97
N ASN A 42 3.23 16.22 6.78
CA ASN A 42 4.14 17.37 6.82
C ASN A 42 5.25 17.26 7.87
N GLY A 43 5.22 16.24 8.74
CA GLY A 43 6.16 16.09 9.84
C GLY A 43 5.67 16.58 11.21
N ALA A 44 4.36 16.79 11.40
CA ALA A 44 3.79 17.13 12.69
C ALA A 44 4.16 16.09 13.77
N ARG A 45 4.78 16.53 14.88
CA ARG A 45 5.19 15.63 15.97
C ARG A 45 4.04 15.21 16.88
N ASP A 46 3.01 14.64 16.27
CA ASP A 46 1.77 14.20 16.91
C ASP A 46 1.55 12.71 16.65
N ALA A 47 1.36 11.93 17.72
CA ALA A 47 1.26 10.47 17.61
C ALA A 47 0.07 10.03 16.76
N LYS A 48 -1.05 10.76 16.81
CA LYS A 48 -2.25 10.43 16.05
C LYS A 48 -2.03 10.74 14.57
N GLU A 49 -1.43 11.87 14.22
CA GLU A 49 -1.12 12.20 12.82
C GLU A 49 -0.13 11.21 12.20
N VAL A 50 0.90 10.78 12.96
CA VAL A 50 1.85 9.78 12.48
C VAL A 50 1.16 8.44 12.23
N GLU A 51 0.38 7.92 13.19
CA GLU A 51 -0.30 6.63 12.99
C GLU A 51 -1.34 6.69 11.87
N ASN A 52 -2.10 7.79 11.75
CA ASN A 52 -3.03 7.98 10.64
C ASN A 52 -2.31 7.93 9.30
N PHE A 53 -1.19 8.65 9.15
CA PHE A 53 -0.40 8.61 7.92
C PHE A 53 0.10 7.20 7.60
N LEU A 54 0.67 6.50 8.58
CA LEU A 54 1.19 5.14 8.37
C LEU A 54 0.07 4.17 7.98
N PHE A 55 -1.10 4.30 8.61
CA PHE A 55 -2.27 3.49 8.30
C PHE A 55 -2.81 3.78 6.90
N ASP A 56 -2.98 5.06 6.51
CA ASP A 56 -3.46 5.46 5.19
C ASP A 56 -2.55 4.93 4.06
N ILE A 57 -1.23 4.99 4.25
CA ILE A 57 -0.26 4.43 3.31
C ILE A 57 -0.38 2.90 3.22
N GLU A 58 -0.55 2.21 4.34
CA GLU A 58 -0.72 0.76 4.37
C GLU A 58 -1.99 0.32 3.64
N GLN A 59 -3.11 1.03 3.86
CA GLN A 59 -4.35 0.80 3.11
C GLN A 59 -4.19 1.08 1.62
N TYR A 60 -3.42 2.10 1.25
CA TYR A 60 -3.13 2.38 -0.15
C TYR A 60 -2.33 1.25 -0.81
N PHE A 61 -1.34 0.68 -0.13
CA PHE A 61 -0.62 -0.48 -0.68
C PHE A 61 -1.51 -1.68 -0.90
N LEU A 62 -2.43 -1.95 0.03
CA LEU A 62 -3.42 -3.03 -0.10
C LEU A 62 -4.35 -2.77 -1.30
N ALA A 63 -4.90 -1.57 -1.41
CA ALA A 63 -5.80 -1.21 -2.50
C ALA A 63 -5.10 -1.19 -3.87
N ALA A 64 -3.82 -0.80 -3.92
CA ALA A 64 -3.01 -0.72 -5.13
C ALA A 64 -2.22 -1.99 -5.46
N ASN A 65 -2.36 -3.05 -4.66
CA ASN A 65 -1.62 -4.31 -4.76
C ASN A 65 -0.10 -4.11 -4.88
N VAL A 66 0.45 -3.20 -4.08
CA VAL A 66 1.89 -2.90 -4.04
C VAL A 66 2.57 -3.84 -3.06
N GLU A 67 3.20 -4.89 -3.58
CA GLU A 67 3.88 -5.91 -2.75
C GLU A 67 5.38 -5.67 -2.58
N ASP A 68 6.03 -5.13 -3.60
CA ASP A 68 7.47 -4.88 -3.62
C ASP A 68 7.90 -3.81 -2.60
N GLU A 69 8.82 -4.19 -1.71
CA GLU A 69 9.25 -3.36 -0.57
C GLU A 69 9.91 -2.05 -1.03
N ALA A 70 10.73 -2.09 -2.07
CA ALA A 70 11.37 -0.89 -2.62
C ALA A 70 10.32 0.10 -3.17
N ARG A 71 9.31 -0.40 -3.89
CA ARG A 71 8.16 0.41 -4.35
C ARG A 71 7.33 0.94 -3.19
N LYS A 72 7.12 0.18 -2.11
CA LYS A 72 6.43 0.69 -0.91
C LYS A 72 7.19 1.87 -0.30
N VAL A 73 8.49 1.72 -0.05
CA VAL A 73 9.34 2.80 0.50
C VAL A 73 9.34 4.02 -0.42
N SER A 74 9.52 3.82 -1.73
CA SER A 74 9.49 4.91 -2.71
C SER A 74 8.13 5.63 -2.69
N THR A 75 7.02 4.90 -2.71
CA THR A 75 5.67 5.46 -2.70
C THR A 75 5.38 6.21 -1.42
N ALA A 76 5.64 5.64 -0.24
CA ALA A 76 5.40 6.30 1.04
C ALA A 76 6.17 7.63 1.14
N THR A 77 7.42 7.64 0.69
CA THR A 77 8.29 8.82 0.77
C THR A 77 7.93 9.91 -0.24
N MET A 78 7.14 9.60 -1.27
CA MET A 78 6.51 10.59 -2.14
C MET A 78 5.42 11.40 -1.43
N TYR A 79 4.72 10.82 -0.45
CA TYR A 79 3.67 11.49 0.33
C TYR A 79 4.20 12.25 1.56
N LEU A 80 5.50 12.22 1.80
CA LEU A 80 6.13 13.12 2.78
C LEU A 80 6.23 14.53 2.21
N THR A 81 5.96 15.53 3.03
CA THR A 81 6.04 16.96 2.72
C THR A 81 6.63 17.70 3.92
N GLY A 82 6.89 19.00 3.80
CA GLY A 82 7.40 19.82 4.90
C GLY A 82 8.65 19.21 5.57
N ASP A 83 8.66 19.22 6.89
CA ASP A 83 9.75 18.73 7.73
C ASP A 83 10.01 17.23 7.54
N ALA A 84 8.95 16.44 7.27
CA ALA A 84 9.11 15.03 6.96
C ALA A 84 9.90 14.80 5.66
N LYS A 85 9.71 15.66 4.64
CA LYS A 85 10.51 15.58 3.40
C LYS A 85 11.96 15.97 3.65
N LEU A 86 12.22 17.00 4.46
CA LEU A 86 13.57 17.43 4.85
C LEU A 86 14.31 16.29 5.56
N TRP A 87 13.66 15.66 6.55
CA TRP A 87 14.20 14.48 7.23
C TRP A 87 14.52 13.33 6.27
N TRP A 88 13.59 13.01 5.36
CA TRP A 88 13.82 11.94 4.38
C TRP A 88 15.01 12.23 3.47
N ARG A 89 15.23 13.47 3.03
CA ARG A 89 16.42 13.84 2.24
C ARG A 89 17.72 13.50 2.99
N THR A 90 17.77 13.80 4.28
CA THR A 90 18.92 13.45 5.13
C THR A 90 19.12 11.94 5.26
N LYS A 91 18.03 11.17 5.45
CA LYS A 91 18.10 9.70 5.49
C LYS A 91 18.51 9.11 4.14
N TYR A 92 17.97 9.62 3.04
CA TYR A 92 18.29 9.17 1.69
C TYR A 92 19.77 9.36 1.36
N ALA A 93 20.37 10.49 1.74
CA ALA A 93 21.81 10.70 1.59
C ALA A 93 22.64 9.64 2.36
N LYS A 94 22.21 9.26 3.57
CA LYS A 94 22.87 8.19 4.35
C LYS A 94 22.69 6.81 3.72
N ILE A 95 21.55 6.54 3.08
CA ILE A 95 21.33 5.30 2.32
C ILE A 95 22.26 5.25 1.10
N GLN A 96 22.39 6.35 0.37
CA GLN A 96 23.32 6.45 -0.77
C GLN A 96 24.79 6.27 -0.35
N ALA A 97 25.14 6.75 0.85
CA ALA A 97 26.45 6.52 1.46
C ALA A 97 26.61 5.12 2.08
N ASN A 98 25.61 4.23 1.91
CA ASN A 98 25.57 2.88 2.47
C ASN A 98 25.74 2.82 4.01
N GLN A 99 25.36 3.89 4.71
CA GLN A 99 25.48 4.00 6.18
C GLN A 99 24.24 3.49 6.92
N VAL A 100 23.08 3.52 6.27
CA VAL A 100 21.79 3.13 6.85
C VAL A 100 21.01 2.33 5.83
N ARG A 101 20.32 1.29 6.29
CA ARG A 101 19.40 0.48 5.48
C ARG A 101 17.95 0.81 5.86
N LEU A 102 17.20 1.36 4.89
CA LEU A 102 15.75 1.64 4.98
C LEU A 102 15.08 1.21 3.67
N ASP A 103 15.30 -0.04 3.28
CA ASP A 103 14.83 -0.64 2.02
C ASP A 103 13.52 -1.40 2.17
N THR A 104 12.99 -1.53 3.40
CA THR A 104 11.69 -2.15 3.69
C THR A 104 10.70 -1.17 4.30
N TRP A 105 9.42 -1.44 4.08
CA TRP A 105 8.32 -0.67 4.65
C TRP A 105 8.36 -0.71 6.18
N ALA A 106 8.64 -1.87 6.77
CA ALA A 106 8.73 -2.04 8.22
C ALA A 106 9.78 -1.10 8.84
N LEU A 107 10.99 -1.06 8.28
CA LEU A 107 12.06 -0.19 8.74
C LEU A 107 11.71 1.30 8.58
N LEU A 108 11.08 1.67 7.46
CA LEU A 108 10.62 3.04 7.24
C LEU A 108 9.55 3.46 8.28
N ARG A 109 8.57 2.61 8.57
CA ARG A 109 7.54 2.87 9.59
C ARG A 109 8.18 3.14 10.94
N GLU A 110 9.11 2.28 11.36
CA GLU A 110 9.81 2.46 12.63
C GLU A 110 10.60 3.76 12.66
N ALA A 111 11.34 4.08 11.60
CA ALA A 111 12.11 5.31 11.52
C ALA A 111 11.23 6.57 11.55
N ILE A 112 10.05 6.54 10.91
CA ILE A 112 9.07 7.63 10.96
C ILE A 112 8.53 7.78 12.39
N ARG A 113 8.17 6.66 13.04
CA ARG A 113 7.70 6.69 14.43
C ARG A 113 8.75 7.27 15.37
N GLU A 114 9.99 6.79 15.27
CA GLU A 114 11.09 7.30 16.10
C GLU A 114 11.35 8.79 15.90
N GLN A 115 11.25 9.28 14.67
CA GLN A 115 11.54 10.68 14.35
C GLN A 115 10.42 11.62 14.82
N PHE A 116 9.17 11.23 14.61
CA PHE A 116 8.04 12.14 14.69
C PHE A 116 7.07 11.84 15.82
N PHE A 117 7.23 10.76 16.58
CA PHE A 117 6.46 10.66 17.80
C PHE A 117 6.86 11.78 18.77
N PRO A 118 5.88 12.39 19.48
CA PRO A 118 6.19 13.26 20.59
C PRO A 118 7.01 12.47 21.60
N GLU A 119 7.92 13.17 22.27
CA GLU A 119 8.81 12.64 23.30
C GLU A 119 8.01 12.36 24.58
N ASN A 120 6.97 11.52 24.49
CA ASN A 120 6.15 11.13 25.61
C ASN A 120 6.84 9.97 26.34
N VAL A 121 7.12 10.18 27.63
CA VAL A 121 7.72 9.17 28.53
C VAL A 121 6.94 7.86 28.49
N GLU A 122 5.61 7.92 28.40
CA GLU A 122 4.75 6.73 28.32
C GLU A 122 4.96 5.95 27.01
N TYR A 123 5.08 6.64 25.87
CA TYR A 123 5.36 5.97 24.60
C TYR A 123 6.74 5.31 24.62
N ASN A 124 7.75 6.01 25.12
CA ASN A 124 9.11 5.48 25.26
C ASN A 124 9.12 4.26 26.20
N ALA A 125 8.42 4.32 27.33
CA ALA A 125 8.29 3.20 28.27
C ALA A 125 7.60 1.98 27.61
N ARG A 126 6.46 2.18 26.95
CA ARG A 126 5.74 1.11 26.23
C ARG A 126 6.57 0.52 25.08
N ARG A 127 7.33 1.36 24.37
CA ARG A 127 8.23 0.92 23.30
C ARG A 127 9.39 0.10 23.84
N ALA A 128 10.03 0.55 24.92
CA ALA A 128 11.11 -0.18 25.57
C ALA A 128 10.62 -1.56 26.04
N LEU A 129 9.43 -1.63 26.63
CA LEU A 129 8.81 -2.90 27.05
C LEU A 129 8.66 -3.88 25.87
N ARG A 130 8.08 -3.45 24.74
CA ARG A 130 7.92 -4.30 23.55
C ARG A 130 9.25 -4.81 22.99
N LYS A 131 10.31 -3.99 23.03
CA LYS A 131 11.64 -4.41 22.59
C LYS A 131 12.19 -5.52 23.48
N LEU A 132 12.01 -5.39 24.80
CA LEU A 132 12.48 -6.38 25.77
C LEU A 132 11.72 -7.70 25.63
N GLU A 133 10.40 -7.67 25.38
CA GLU A 133 9.59 -8.87 25.16
C GLU A 133 9.98 -9.62 23.88
N LEU A 134 10.32 -8.91 22.80
CA LEU A 134 10.77 -9.52 21.54
C LEU A 134 12.19 -10.09 21.61
N GLN A 135 12.97 -9.70 22.62
CA GLN A 135 14.37 -10.11 22.81
C GLN A 135 14.53 -11.18 23.89
N ALA A 136 13.46 -11.52 24.63
CA ALA A 136 13.46 -12.66 25.51
C ALA A 136 13.55 -13.94 24.64
N PRO A 137 14.64 -14.73 24.72
CA PRO A 137 14.65 -16.03 24.07
C PRO A 137 13.47 -16.85 24.61
N CYS A 138 12.81 -17.61 23.73
CA CYS A 138 11.92 -18.70 24.13
C CYS A 138 12.74 -19.72 24.93
N GLU A 139 12.93 -19.49 26.23
CA GLU A 139 13.44 -20.46 27.18
C GLU A 139 12.29 -20.92 28.08
N ILE A 140 11.34 -21.67 27.53
CA ILE A 140 10.53 -22.69 28.22
C ILE A 140 9.92 -23.56 27.08
N MET A 141 10.05 -24.88 26.93
CA MET A 141 10.42 -26.05 27.75
C MET A 141 11.22 -27.04 26.90
#